data_AF-A0A1D9QA34-F1
#
_entry.id   AF-A0A1D9QA34-F1
#
_cell.length_a   1.000
_cell.length_b   1.000
_cell.length_c   1.000
_cell.angle_alpha   90.00
_cell.angle_beta   90.00
_cell.angle_gamma   90.00
#
_symmetry.space_group_name_H-M   'P 1'
#
loop_
_entity.id
_entity.type
_entity.pdbx_description
1 polymer ?
#
loop_
_entity_poly.entity_id
_entity_poly.type
_entity_poly.pdbx_seq_one_letter_code
_entity_poly.pdbx_strand_id
1 'polypeptide(L)'
;MSVGQAYLIESVLSRIMLILSFGTALDPRQAQLFGPGLGPSMVGCTLGLGSFSSINLAPGYPGAGLNPARYFSCAVSRGNFAYQWIWWFGPVTGAIIQSSVYHFVPPYHTKSK
;
A
#
# COMPACT_ATOMS: atom_id res chain seq x y z
N MET A 1 6.28 -17.34 -12.14
CA MET A 1 5.88 -16.93 -10.77
C MET A 1 4.60 -17.66 -10.38
N SER A 2 4.50 -18.19 -9.16
CA SER A 2 3.25 -18.80 -8.67
C SER A 2 2.21 -17.73 -8.31
N VAL A 3 0.93 -18.04 -8.52
CA VAL A 3 -0.21 -17.16 -8.20
C VAL A 3 -0.20 -16.77 -6.72
N GLY A 4 0.07 -17.73 -5.82
CA GLY A 4 0.14 -17.47 -4.38
C GLY A 4 1.32 -16.56 -3.99
N GLN A 5 2.45 -16.68 -4.68
CA GLN A 5 3.60 -15.81 -4.45
C GLN A 5 3.29 -14.36 -4.86
N ALA A 6 2.64 -14.17 -6.01
CA ALA A 6 2.21 -12.84 -6.46
C ALA A 6 1.27 -12.17 -5.46
N TYR A 7 0.31 -12.94 -4.95
CA TYR A 7 -0.64 -12.48 -3.94
C TYR A 7 0.04 -12.09 -2.62
N LEU A 8 0.99 -12.89 -2.13
CA LEU A 8 1.73 -12.57 -0.91
C LEU A 8 2.58 -11.31 -1.08
N ILE A 9 3.26 -11.16 -2.20
CA ILE A 9 4.07 -9.97 -2.50
C ILE A 9 3.17 -8.73 -2.51
N GLU A 10 2.03 -8.76 -3.20
CA GLU A 10 1.09 -7.64 -3.22
C GLU A 10 0.54 -7.28 -1.85
N SER A 11 0.19 -8.29 -1.05
CA SER A 11 -0.37 -8.08 0.30
C SER A 11 0.65 -7.42 1.23
N VAL A 12 1.91 -7.88 1.19
CA VAL A 12 3.00 -7.34 2.01
C VAL A 12 3.40 -5.94 1.55
N LEU A 13 3.57 -5.72 0.25
CA LEU A 13 3.95 -4.40 -0.28
C LEU A 13 2.85 -3.36 -0.04
N SER A 14 1.58 -3.73 -0.16
CA SER A 14 0.45 -2.85 0.19
C SER A 14 0.44 -2.50 1.67
N ARG A 15 0.71 -3.46 2.55
CA ARG A 15 0.87 -3.19 3.99
C ARG A 15 2.02 -2.21 4.26
N ILE A 16 3.18 -2.42 3.65
CA ILE A 16 4.35 -1.55 3.81
C ILE A 16 4.03 -0.13 3.34
N MET A 17 3.35 0.02 2.20
CA MET A 17 2.94 1.32 1.69
C MET A 17 2.04 2.06 2.69
N LEU A 18 1.08 1.36 3.30
CA LEU A 18 0.22 1.95 4.32
C LEU A 18 1.01 2.37 5.56
N ILE A 19 1.95 1.55 6.05
CA ILE A 19 2.83 1.93 7.18
C ILE A 19 3.58 3.22 6.86
N LEU A 20 4.16 3.33 5.66
CA LEU A 20 4.91 4.51 5.25
C LEU A 20 4.02 5.74 5.10
N SER A 21 2.82 5.58 4.55
CA SER A 21 1.87 6.70 4.36
C SER A 21 1.32 7.23 5.68
N PHE A 22 0.95 6.35 6.60
CA PHE A 22 0.57 6.73 7.96
C PHE A 22 1.74 7.30 8.76
N GLY A 23 2.94 6.76 8.57
CA GLY A 23 4.15 7.25 9.25
C GLY A 23 4.61 8.62 8.79
N THR A 24 4.32 9.02 7.55
CA THR A 24 4.82 10.27 6.96
C THR A 24 3.79 11.40 6.93
N ALA A 25 2.50 11.10 6.72
CA ALA A 25 1.53 12.15 6.41
C ALA A 25 0.11 11.91 6.94
N LEU A 26 -0.39 10.68 6.91
CA LEU A 26 -1.82 10.42 7.17
C LEU A 26 -2.18 10.38 8.66
N ASP A 27 -1.20 10.28 9.56
CA ASP A 27 -1.42 10.37 11.00
C ASP A 27 -1.52 11.85 11.43
N PRO A 28 -2.58 12.27 12.15
CA PRO A 28 -2.72 13.63 12.68
C PRO A 28 -1.51 14.12 13.49
N ARG A 29 -0.72 13.22 14.09
CA ARG A 29 0.53 13.56 14.79
C ARG A 29 1.60 14.10 13.84
N GLN A 30 1.64 13.60 12.59
CA GLN A 30 2.58 14.06 11.57
C GLN A 30 2.21 15.45 11.02
N ALA A 31 0.94 15.85 11.11
CA ALA A 31 0.51 17.19 10.73
C ALA A 31 1.17 18.29 11.59
N GLN A 32 1.55 17.98 12.83
CA GLN A 32 2.32 18.89 13.69
C GLN A 32 3.77 19.08 13.22
N LEU A 33 4.35 18.07 12.56
CA LEU A 33 5.76 18.07 12.15
C LEU A 33 5.96 18.62 10.73
N PHE A 34 5.10 18.23 9.78
CA PHE A 34 5.24 18.54 8.36
C PHE A 34 4.21 19.57 7.83
N GLY A 35 3.19 19.91 8.63
CA GLY A 35 2.12 20.80 8.22
C GLY A 35 1.17 20.21 7.15
N PRO A 36 0.03 20.87 6.87
CA PRO A 36 -0.98 20.37 5.94
C PRO A 36 -0.54 20.37 4.47
N GLY A 37 0.47 21.17 4.10
CA GLY A 37 0.92 21.31 2.71
C GLY A 37 1.80 20.17 2.19
N LEU A 38 2.67 19.59 3.04
CA LEU A 38 3.65 18.60 2.60
C LEU A 38 3.11 17.15 2.59
N GLY A 39 1.98 16.89 3.27
CA GLY A 39 1.39 15.56 3.39
C GLY A 39 1.24 14.81 2.07
N PRO A 40 0.55 15.36 1.05
CA PRO A 40 0.38 14.70 -0.25
C PRO A 40 1.71 14.40 -0.95
N SER A 41 2.70 15.29 -0.84
CA SER A 41 4.02 15.09 -1.45
C SER A 41 4.77 13.93 -0.82
N MET A 42 4.69 13.76 0.50
CA MET A 42 5.35 12.65 1.20
C MET A 42 4.69 11.32 0.86
N VAL A 43 3.36 11.25 0.83
CA VAL A 43 2.65 10.04 0.37
C VAL A 43 3.05 9.71 -1.07
N GLY A 44 3.12 10.71 -1.96
CA GLY A 44 3.59 10.56 -3.33
C GLY A 44 5.01 9.98 -3.42
N CYS A 45 5.95 10.50 -2.62
CA CYS A 45 7.32 9.99 -2.54
C CYS A 45 7.35 8.53 -2.05
N THR A 46 6.57 8.18 -1.03
CA THR A 46 6.52 6.78 -0.53
C THR A 46 5.95 5.83 -1.59
N LEU A 47 4.92 6.25 -2.33
CA LEU A 47 4.35 5.47 -3.43
C LEU A 47 5.36 5.31 -4.58
N GLY A 48 6.08 6.38 -4.94
CA GLY A 48 7.11 6.36 -5.97
C GLY A 48 8.26 5.41 -5.62
N LEU A 49 8.80 5.52 -4.42
CA LEU A 49 9.87 4.64 -3.93
C LEU A 49 9.41 3.18 -3.78
N GLY A 50 8.20 2.95 -3.26
CA GLY A 50 7.60 1.61 -3.15
C GLY A 50 7.38 0.97 -4.53
N SER A 51 6.88 1.74 -5.49
CA SER A 51 6.70 1.27 -6.86
C SER A 51 8.05 0.96 -7.52
N PHE A 52 9.03 1.85 -7.40
CA PHE A 52 10.36 1.65 -7.99
C PHE A 52 11.10 0.44 -7.40
N SER A 53 11.12 0.32 -6.07
CA SER A 53 11.76 -0.79 -5.36
C SER A 53 11.09 -2.15 -5.61
N SER A 54 9.79 -2.14 -5.96
CA SER A 54 9.05 -3.37 -6.24
C SER A 54 9.32 -3.97 -7.63
N ILE A 55 9.95 -3.22 -8.53
CA ILE A 55 10.27 -3.69 -9.88
C ILE A 55 11.34 -4.78 -9.75
N ASN A 56 11.15 -5.91 -10.44
CA ASN A 56 12.06 -7.07 -10.41
C ASN A 56 12.20 -7.78 -9.04
N LEU A 57 11.24 -7.64 -8.12
CA LEU A 57 11.28 -8.36 -6.85
C LEU A 57 11.27 -9.90 -7.02
N ALA A 58 10.67 -10.38 -8.11
CA ALA A 58 10.67 -11.78 -8.50
C ALA A 58 10.68 -11.93 -10.02
N PRO A 59 11.18 -13.05 -10.57
CA PRO A 59 11.15 -13.32 -12.01
C PRO A 59 9.74 -13.27 -12.59
N GLY A 60 9.51 -12.37 -13.53
CA GLY A 60 8.20 -12.16 -14.16
C GLY A 60 7.21 -11.36 -13.30
N TYR A 61 7.67 -10.67 -12.25
CA TYR A 61 6.86 -9.72 -11.50
C TYR A 61 6.93 -8.32 -12.12
N PRO A 62 5.83 -7.79 -12.67
CA PRO A 62 5.81 -6.48 -13.34
C PRO A 62 5.98 -5.29 -12.39
N GLY A 63 6.02 -5.52 -11.08
CA GLY A 63 6.07 -4.49 -10.04
C GLY A 63 4.73 -4.37 -9.32
N ALA A 64 4.76 -3.72 -8.16
CA ALA A 64 3.61 -3.69 -7.27
C ALA A 64 2.44 -2.90 -7.84
N GLY A 65 1.24 -3.41 -7.56
CA GLY A 65 -0.03 -2.79 -7.86
C GLY A 65 -0.29 -1.63 -6.94
N LEU A 66 -0.32 -1.90 -5.63
CA LEU A 66 -0.57 -0.97 -4.52
C LEU A 66 -1.94 -0.23 -4.59
N ASN A 67 -2.54 -0.16 -5.77
CA ASN A 67 -3.80 0.47 -6.08
C ASN A 67 -4.52 -0.37 -7.16
N PRO A 68 -5.66 -1.02 -6.82
CA PRO A 68 -6.42 -1.83 -7.76
C PRO A 68 -6.86 -1.07 -9.02
N ALA A 69 -7.20 0.23 -8.90
CA ALA A 69 -7.65 1.05 -10.03
C ALA A 69 -6.56 1.25 -11.08
N ARG A 70 -5.28 1.34 -10.64
CA ARG A 70 -4.14 1.47 -11.55
C ARG A 70 -3.96 0.24 -12.42
N TYR A 71 -4.05 -0.96 -11.85
CA TYR A 71 -3.93 -2.19 -12.63
C TYR A 71 -5.19 -2.48 -13.45
N PHE A 72 -6.36 -2.08 -12.95
CA PHE A 72 -7.61 -2.22 -13.68
C PHE A 72 -7.63 -1.44 -15.00
N SER A 73 -7.10 -0.21 -15.03
CA SER A 73 -7.03 0.56 -16.28
C SER A 73 -6.16 -0.14 -17.34
N CYS A 74 -5.02 -0.71 -16.93
CA CYS A 74 -4.17 -1.51 -17.82
C CYS A 74 -4.86 -2.81 -18.28
N ALA A 75 -5.61 -3.47 -17.40
CA ALA A 75 -6.38 -4.68 -17.75
C ALA A 75 -7.48 -4.38 -18.78
N VAL A 76 -8.21 -3.28 -18.60
CA VAL A 76 -9.23 -2.79 -19.54
C VAL A 76 -8.59 -2.44 -20.88
N SER A 77 -7.48 -1.69 -20.88
CA SER A 77 -6.78 -1.28 -22.11
C SER A 77 -6.25 -2.49 -22.90
N ARG A 78 -5.80 -3.55 -22.21
CA ARG A 78 -5.29 -4.78 -22.83
C ARG A 78 -6.38 -5.82 -23.12
N GLY A 79 -7.62 -5.60 -22.67
CA GLY A 79 -8.71 -6.56 -22.77
C GLY A 79 -8.46 -7.87 -22.02
N ASN A 80 -7.54 -7.88 -21.04
CA ASN A 80 -7.13 -9.09 -20.34
C ASN A 80 -7.28 -8.92 -18.83
N PHE A 81 -8.21 -9.67 -18.24
CA PHE A 81 -8.52 -9.65 -16.82
C PHE A 81 -7.98 -10.88 -16.06
N ALA A 82 -7.06 -11.63 -16.67
CA ALA A 82 -6.41 -12.75 -16.02
C ALA A 82 -5.73 -12.29 -14.72
N TYR A 83 -6.01 -13.01 -13.63
CA TYR A 83 -5.47 -12.73 -12.29
C TYR A 83 -5.83 -11.36 -11.71
N GLN A 84 -6.84 -10.66 -12.25
CA GLN A 84 -7.24 -9.34 -11.79
C GLN A 84 -7.60 -9.30 -10.30
N TRP A 85 -8.20 -10.39 -9.80
CA TRP A 85 -8.60 -10.53 -8.41
C TRP A 85 -7.43 -10.34 -7.43
N ILE A 86 -6.20 -10.72 -7.81
CA ILE A 86 -5.02 -10.59 -6.93
C ILE A 86 -4.76 -9.13 -6.60
N TRP A 87 -4.88 -8.25 -7.60
CA TRP A 87 -4.66 -6.81 -7.44
C TRP A 87 -5.76 -6.12 -6.63
N TRP A 88 -6.90 -6.78 -6.40
CA TRP A 88 -7.95 -6.30 -5.51
C TRP A 88 -7.78 -6.86 -4.09
N PHE A 89 -7.73 -8.19 -3.97
CA PHE A 89 -7.70 -8.86 -2.67
C PHE A 89 -6.34 -8.74 -1.96
N GLY A 90 -5.24 -8.63 -2.71
CA GLY A 90 -3.91 -8.40 -2.13
C GLY A 90 -3.87 -7.10 -1.33
N PRO A 91 -4.16 -5.94 -1.94
CA PRO A 91 -4.22 -4.67 -1.20
C PRO A 91 -5.25 -4.66 -0.07
N VAL A 92 -6.43 -5.27 -0.26
CA VAL A 92 -7.46 -5.37 0.78
C VAL A 92 -6.95 -6.12 2.00
N THR A 93 -6.29 -7.26 1.83
CA THR A 93 -5.75 -8.00 2.96
C THR A 93 -4.60 -7.28 3.66
N GLY A 94 -3.71 -6.62 2.89
CA GLY A 94 -2.70 -5.73 3.47
C GLY A 94 -3.31 -4.59 4.30
N ALA A 95 -4.41 -4.00 3.83
CA ALA A 95 -5.14 -2.94 4.52
C ALA A 95 -5.85 -3.42 5.79
N ILE A 96 -6.50 -4.59 5.74
CA ILE A 96 -7.13 -5.20 6.91
C ILE A 96 -6.10 -5.48 8.00
N ILE A 97 -4.93 -6.03 7.63
CA ILE A 97 -3.84 -6.29 8.57
C ILE A 97 -3.37 -4.98 9.20
N GLN A 98 -3.12 -3.95 8.38
CA GLN A 98 -2.63 -2.66 8.89
C GLN A 98 -3.67 -1.97 9.78
N SER A 99 -4.94 -1.96 9.38
CA SER A 99 -6.04 -1.40 10.16
C SER A 99 -6.19 -2.11 11.51
N SER A 100 -6.11 -3.44 11.52
CA SER A 100 -6.15 -4.24 12.75
C SER A 100 -5.01 -3.87 13.70
N VAL A 101 -3.78 -3.75 13.18
CA VAL A 101 -2.62 -3.33 13.99
C VAL A 101 -2.83 -1.94 14.57
N TYR A 102 -3.32 -0.99 13.76
CA TYR A 102 -3.61 0.37 14.23
C TYR A 102 -4.72 0.42 15.29
N HIS A 103 -5.68 -0.49 15.22
CA HIS A 103 -6.79 -0.57 16.16
C HIS A 103 -6.40 -1.21 17.49
N PHE A 104 -5.69 -2.35 17.46
CA PHE A 104 -5.32 -3.08 18.67
C PHE A 104 -4.07 -2.52 19.35
N VAL A 105 -3.17 -1.89 18.59
CA VAL A 105 -1.96 -1.25 19.10
C VAL A 105 -1.95 0.21 18.65
N PRO A 106 -2.87 1.04 19.18
CA PRO A 106 -2.91 2.43 18.83
C PRO A 106 -1.61 3.11 19.26
N PRO A 107 -0.98 3.91 18.39
CA PRO A 107 0.30 4.52 18.68
C PRO A 107 0.18 5.74 19.64
N TYR A 108 -1.02 6.02 20.13
CA TYR A 108 -1.31 7.02 21.14
C TYR A 108 -1.74 6.34 22.44
N HIS A 109 -1.18 6.80 23.56
CA HIS A 109 -1.69 6.44 24.86
C HIS A 109 -2.90 7.33 25.16
N THR A 110 -4.11 6.75 25.18
CA THR A 110 -5.27 7.46 25.72
C THR A 110 -4.98 7.74 27.19
N LYS A 111 -4.68 8.98 27.55
CA LYS A 111 -4.66 9.38 28.96
C LYS A 111 -6.10 9.25 29.46
N SER A 112 -6.39 8.19 30.21
CA SER A 112 -7.61 8.13 31.01
C SER A 112 -7.61 9.37 31.89
N LYS A 113 -8.68 10.17 31.81
CA LYS A 113 -9.01 11.10 32.88
C LYS A 113 -9.40 10.33 34.12
#